data_AF-A0AA38YM73-F1
#
_entry.id   AF-A0AA38YM73-F1
#
_cell.length_a   1.000
_cell.length_b   1.000
_cell.length_c   1.000
_cell.angle_alpha   90.00
_cell.angle_beta   90.00
_cell.angle_gamma   90.00
#
_symmetry.space_group_name_H-M   'P 1'
#
loop_
_entity.id
_entity.type
_entity.pdbx_description
1 polymer ?
#
loop_
_entity_poly.entity_id
_entity_poly.type
_entity_poly.pdbx_seq_one_letter_code
_entity_poly.pdbx_strand_id
1 'polypeptide(L)'
;MIIMNSELYLVAIGLLILEGDNLHKLFPKFMIKLGELTANGRQSFVLITALVIFPSMLLTDLSILSYVSATGVFSCLIILVSIFCVGLFNSVGFHEKGTLLNVKSLPTAVSLYIVCFAGHPVIPSIYTSMRNTYQFSKVLLFSFVLTTSTYLAMATVGYLMYGDSVESQITLSLPTSKVCAEVAIYTTLLIPITRYALMVTPVATAIEGGLSENYKNQRTIRLLIRVGLLISTVIVAYVFPYYESLMAIVGSIFVVSASFLLPCLCYLKINSDLRWGWNCEQMGILGILVFGTLAGVLGTYSSVYDLVT
;
A
#
# COMPACT_ATOMS: atom_id res chain seq x y z
N MET A 1 14.96 -10.55 -1.18
CA MET A 1 15.25 -9.46 -0.22
C MET A 1 15.21 -8.09 -0.88
N ILE A 2 16.00 -7.81 -1.94
CA ILE A 2 15.99 -6.50 -2.62
C ILE A 2 14.59 -6.12 -3.14
N ILE A 3 13.95 -7.01 -3.93
CA ILE A 3 12.60 -6.76 -4.48
C ILE A 3 11.58 -6.44 -3.38
N MET A 4 11.54 -7.24 -2.31
CA MET A 4 10.61 -7.07 -1.19
C MET A 4 10.87 -5.77 -0.41
N ASN A 5 12.14 -5.37 -0.25
CA ASN A 5 12.46 -4.10 0.41
C ASN A 5 12.10 -2.90 -0.46
N SER A 6 12.32 -3.00 -1.78
CA SER A 6 11.91 -1.98 -2.74
C SER A 6 10.39 -1.84 -2.79
N GLU A 7 9.65 -2.94 -2.71
CA GLU A 7 8.19 -2.94 -2.59
C GLU A 7 7.73 -2.13 -1.37
N LEU A 8 8.21 -2.47 -0.18
CA LEU A 8 7.87 -1.78 1.06
C LEU A 8 8.24 -0.29 1.02
N TYR A 9 9.38 0.04 0.41
CA TYR A 9 9.82 1.42 0.22
C TYR A 9 8.88 2.21 -0.70
N LEU A 10 8.44 1.64 -1.82
CA LEU A 10 7.49 2.28 -2.73
C LEU A 10 6.08 2.39 -2.13
N VAL A 11 5.64 1.40 -1.35
CA VAL A 11 4.38 1.50 -0.60
C VAL A 11 4.45 2.64 0.43
N ALA A 12 5.59 2.83 1.09
CA ALA A 12 5.79 3.96 2.00
C ALA A 12 5.69 5.32 1.28
N ILE A 13 6.23 5.42 0.05
CA ILE A 13 6.04 6.61 -0.81
C ILE A 13 4.56 6.80 -1.14
N GLY A 14 3.85 5.72 -1.52
CA GLY A 14 2.42 5.77 -1.80
C GLY A 14 1.59 6.30 -0.63
N LEU A 15 1.94 5.92 0.61
CA LEU A 15 1.29 6.47 1.82
C LEU A 15 1.51 7.98 1.99
N LEU A 16 2.70 8.51 1.65
CA LEU A 16 2.95 9.95 1.70
C LEU A 16 2.15 10.71 0.63
N ILE A 17 2.04 10.16 -0.57
CA ILE A 17 1.25 10.75 -1.67
C ILE A 17 -0.24 10.74 -1.29
N LEU A 18 -0.75 9.60 -0.81
CA LEU A 18 -2.13 9.45 -0.33
C LEU A 18 -2.50 10.57 0.64
N GLU A 19 -1.66 10.83 1.63
CA GLU A 19 -1.90 11.88 2.62
C GLU A 19 -1.80 13.28 2.07
N GLY A 20 -0.77 13.54 1.25
CA GLY A 20 -0.62 14.82 0.59
C GLY A 20 -1.89 15.21 -0.17
N ASP A 21 -2.52 14.23 -0.82
CA ASP A 21 -3.73 14.42 -1.62
C ASP A 21 -4.95 14.69 -0.73
N ASN A 22 -5.13 13.87 0.30
CA ASN A 22 -6.25 14.00 1.24
C ASN A 22 -6.21 15.31 2.02
N LEU A 23 -5.03 15.72 2.49
CA LEU A 23 -4.85 17.01 3.19
C LEU A 23 -5.03 18.19 2.23
N HIS A 24 -4.51 18.11 1.01
CA HIS A 24 -4.72 19.17 0.02
C HIS A 24 -6.21 19.33 -0.31
N LYS A 25 -6.96 18.24 -0.38
CA LYS A 25 -8.40 18.26 -0.59
C LYS A 25 -9.15 18.95 0.56
N LEU A 26 -8.76 18.72 1.81
CA LEU A 26 -9.38 19.40 2.97
C LEU A 26 -9.02 20.89 3.02
N PHE A 27 -7.79 21.23 2.67
CA PHE A 27 -7.25 22.58 2.79
C PHE A 27 -6.66 23.08 1.47
N PRO A 28 -7.50 23.29 0.43
CA PRO A 28 -7.01 23.59 -0.92
C PRO A 28 -6.29 24.95 -1.03
N LYS A 29 -6.57 25.87 -0.10
CA LYS A 29 -5.95 27.21 -0.05
C LYS A 29 -4.63 27.25 0.73
N PHE A 30 -4.22 26.15 1.34
CA PHE A 30 -3.01 26.11 2.15
C PHE A 30 -1.76 26.04 1.26
N MET A 31 -0.80 26.92 1.51
CA MET A 31 0.50 26.94 0.84
C MET A 31 1.58 27.36 1.84
N ILE A 32 2.72 26.67 1.84
CA ILE A 32 3.89 27.07 2.62
C ILE A 32 4.79 27.94 1.75
N LYS A 33 5.05 29.16 2.19
CA LYS A 33 6.09 30.03 1.64
C LYS A 33 7.27 30.04 2.59
N LEU A 34 8.34 29.32 2.25
CA LEU A 34 9.59 29.31 3.03
C LEU A 34 10.66 30.10 2.26
N GLY A 35 10.74 31.40 2.50
CA GLY A 35 11.65 32.29 1.75
C GLY A 35 11.30 32.34 0.26
N GLU A 36 12.27 32.06 -0.63
CA GLU A 36 12.07 31.98 -2.09
C GLU A 36 11.44 30.65 -2.56
N LEU A 37 11.35 29.64 -1.70
CA LEU A 37 10.72 28.36 -2.04
C LEU A 37 9.21 28.42 -1.78
N THR A 38 8.44 28.58 -2.87
CA THR A 38 6.99 28.36 -2.85
C THR A 38 6.69 26.89 -3.11
N ALA A 39 6.39 26.13 -2.06
CA ALA A 39 5.90 24.76 -2.22
C ALA A 39 4.41 24.80 -2.58
N ASN A 40 3.99 24.09 -3.63
CA ASN A 40 2.57 23.93 -3.96
C ASN A 40 1.82 23.29 -2.77
N GLY A 41 0.49 23.48 -2.68
CA GLY A 41 -0.30 23.02 -1.53
C GLY A 41 -0.11 21.53 -1.23
N ARG A 42 -0.24 20.69 -2.26
CA ARG A 42 0.00 19.23 -2.17
C ARG A 42 1.40 18.87 -1.64
N GLN A 43 2.44 19.50 -2.19
CA GLN A 43 3.83 19.27 -1.80
C GLN A 43 4.11 19.72 -0.36
N SER A 44 3.48 20.81 0.07
CA SER A 44 3.52 21.28 1.45
C SER A 44 2.95 20.24 2.41
N PHE A 45 1.85 19.59 2.03
CA PHE A 45 1.23 18.55 2.85
C PHE A 45 2.05 17.28 2.94
N VAL A 46 2.74 16.85 1.87
CA VAL A 46 3.70 15.73 1.94
C VAL A 46 4.78 15.98 3.01
N LEU A 47 5.31 17.22 3.08
CA LEU A 47 6.29 17.60 4.10
C LEU A 47 5.71 17.60 5.51
N ILE A 48 4.49 18.12 5.70
CA ILE A 48 3.79 18.10 6.99
C ILE A 48 3.54 16.65 7.44
N THR A 49 3.04 15.80 6.55
CA THR A 49 2.80 14.39 6.83
C THR A 49 4.09 13.69 7.27
N ALA A 50 5.20 13.94 6.57
CA ALA A 50 6.49 13.38 6.96
C ALA A 50 6.93 13.81 8.37
N LEU A 51 6.70 15.08 8.74
CA LEU A 51 6.98 15.59 10.08
C LEU A 51 6.12 14.89 11.15
N VAL A 52 4.84 14.63 10.85
CA VAL A 52 3.92 13.93 11.76
C VAL A 52 4.25 12.45 11.90
N ILE A 53 4.73 11.80 10.83
CA ILE A 53 5.15 10.40 10.82
C ILE A 53 6.51 10.22 11.52
N PHE A 54 7.38 11.23 11.48
CA PHE A 54 8.74 11.13 12.01
C PHE A 54 8.84 10.52 13.42
N PRO A 55 8.03 10.94 14.42
CA PRO A 55 8.04 10.33 15.75
C PRO A 55 7.65 8.84 15.74
N SER A 56 6.72 8.42 14.87
CA SER A 56 6.29 7.02 14.82
C SER A 56 7.39 6.11 14.26
N MET A 57 8.28 6.63 13.41
CA MET A 57 9.44 5.88 12.89
C MET A 57 10.50 5.57 13.95
N LEU A 58 10.51 6.34 15.05
CA LEU A 58 11.42 6.13 16.18
C LEU A 58 10.96 4.97 17.07
N LEU A 59 9.71 4.50 16.91
CA LEU A 59 9.20 3.33 17.63
C LEU A 59 9.79 2.06 17.02
N THR A 60 10.67 1.40 17.76
CA THR A 60 11.33 0.16 17.33
C THR A 60 10.67 -1.09 17.89
N ASP A 61 9.80 -0.96 18.89
CA ASP A 61 9.14 -2.10 19.53
C ASP A 61 7.93 -2.60 18.75
N LEU A 62 8.04 -3.81 18.20
CA LEU A 62 6.97 -4.48 17.46
C LEU A 62 5.69 -4.67 18.29
N SER A 63 5.81 -4.77 19.62
CA SER A 63 4.65 -4.84 20.53
C SER A 63 3.83 -3.56 20.51
N ILE A 64 4.48 -2.39 20.60
CA ILE A 64 3.80 -1.09 20.50
C ILE A 64 3.21 -0.94 19.09
N LEU A 65 3.98 -1.35 18.09
CA LEU A 65 3.56 -1.30 16.70
C LEU A 65 2.34 -2.19 16.42
N SER A 66 2.15 -3.29 17.16
CA SER A 66 0.96 -4.14 17.06
C SER A 66 -0.31 -3.44 17.56
N TYR A 67 -0.23 -2.69 18.67
CA TYR A 67 -1.35 -1.87 19.17
C TYR A 67 -1.67 -0.73 18.20
N VAL A 68 -0.63 -0.07 17.69
CA VAL A 68 -0.75 0.97 16.66
C VAL A 68 -1.33 0.40 15.34
N SER A 69 -1.01 -0.84 14.98
CA SER A 69 -1.60 -1.51 13.82
C SER A 69 -3.09 -1.82 14.03
N ALA A 70 -3.47 -2.22 15.25
CA ALA A 70 -4.87 -2.49 15.59
C ALA A 70 -5.74 -1.25 15.41
N THR A 71 -5.26 -0.05 15.82
CA THR A 71 -6.00 1.20 15.58
C THR A 71 -6.13 1.51 14.08
N GLY A 72 -5.15 1.14 13.27
CA GLY A 72 -5.24 1.20 11.81
C GLY A 72 -6.37 0.33 11.23
N VAL A 73 -6.58 -0.88 11.75
CA VAL A 73 -7.69 -1.76 11.33
C VAL A 73 -9.05 -1.14 11.66
N PHE A 74 -9.21 -0.61 12.88
CA PHE A 74 -10.44 0.11 13.25
C PHE A 74 -10.66 1.35 12.38
N SER A 75 -9.60 2.08 12.04
CA SER A 75 -9.65 3.23 11.14
C SER A 75 -10.18 2.84 9.76
N CYS A 76 -9.71 1.72 9.19
CA CYS A 76 -10.23 1.20 7.93
C CYS A 76 -11.73 0.85 7.99
N LEU A 77 -12.21 0.28 9.10
CA LEU A 77 -13.63 -0.03 9.29
C LEU A 77 -14.47 1.25 9.41
N ILE A 78 -13.98 2.25 10.14
CA ILE A 78 -14.63 3.56 10.27
C ILE A 78 -14.73 4.24 8.90
N ILE A 79 -13.68 4.18 8.08
CA ILE A 79 -13.70 4.73 6.72
C ILE A 79 -14.77 4.04 5.87
N LEU A 80 -14.82 2.70 5.89
CA LEU A 80 -15.84 1.95 5.14
C LEU A 80 -17.26 2.32 5.56
N VAL A 81 -17.53 2.35 6.87
CA VAL A 81 -18.85 2.74 7.40
C VAL A 81 -19.18 4.19 7.03
N SER A 82 -18.20 5.10 7.14
CA SER A 82 -18.38 6.51 6.82
C SER A 82 -18.72 6.72 5.34
N ILE A 83 -18.01 6.06 4.43
CA ILE A 83 -18.28 6.12 2.98
C ILE A 83 -19.66 5.54 2.69
N PHE A 84 -20.01 4.40 3.29
CA PHE A 84 -21.34 3.82 3.15
C PHE A 84 -22.45 4.78 3.61
N CYS A 85 -22.24 5.46 4.76
CA CYS A 85 -23.16 6.50 5.24
C CYS A 85 -23.25 7.72 4.29
N VAL A 86 -22.15 8.09 3.62
CA VAL A 86 -22.19 9.15 2.58
C VAL A 86 -23.10 8.73 1.43
N GLY A 87 -22.99 7.49 0.97
CA GLY A 87 -23.87 6.94 -0.07
C GLY A 87 -25.35 6.95 0.34
N LEU A 88 -25.66 6.54 1.58
CA LEU A 88 -27.04 6.45 2.07
C LEU A 88 -27.70 7.82 2.33
N PHE A 89 -27.02 8.73 3.03
CA PHE A 89 -27.67 9.91 3.62
C PHE A 89 -27.33 11.23 2.91
N ASN A 90 -26.25 11.29 2.15
CA ASN A 90 -25.64 12.56 1.73
C ASN A 90 -25.73 12.81 0.22
N SER A 91 -26.85 12.41 -0.40
CA SER A 91 -27.24 12.69 -1.79
C SER A 91 -26.34 12.14 -2.91
N VAL A 92 -25.26 11.43 -2.61
CA VAL A 92 -24.47 10.69 -3.62
C VAL A 92 -25.30 9.51 -4.14
N GLY A 93 -25.92 8.75 -3.24
CA GLY A 93 -26.74 7.59 -3.59
C GLY A 93 -25.92 6.39 -4.12
N PHE A 94 -26.64 5.33 -4.46
CA PHE A 94 -26.09 4.09 -5.03
C PHE A 94 -26.74 3.79 -6.38
N HIS A 95 -26.69 4.75 -7.28
CA HIS A 95 -27.44 4.73 -8.53
C HIS A 95 -26.53 4.70 -9.77
N GLU A 96 -25.22 4.80 -9.57
CA GLU A 96 -24.27 4.81 -10.68
C GLU A 96 -24.25 3.44 -11.37
N LYS A 97 -24.32 3.49 -12.70
CA LYS A 97 -24.19 2.33 -13.59
C LYS A 97 -22.94 2.51 -14.41
N GLY A 98 -21.80 2.18 -13.81
CA GLY A 98 -20.51 2.23 -14.49
C GLY A 98 -20.39 1.15 -15.58
N THR A 99 -19.25 1.16 -16.26
CA THR A 99 -18.91 0.10 -17.21
C THR A 99 -18.46 -1.15 -16.44
N LEU A 100 -19.14 -2.29 -16.61
CA LEU A 100 -18.80 -3.52 -15.86
C LEU A 100 -17.41 -4.08 -16.20
N LEU A 101 -16.97 -3.92 -17.45
CA LEU A 101 -15.68 -4.41 -17.90
C LEU A 101 -15.08 -3.43 -18.91
N ASN A 102 -14.02 -2.75 -18.49
CA ASN A 102 -13.21 -1.92 -19.37
C ASN A 102 -11.86 -2.60 -19.62
N VAL A 103 -11.70 -3.18 -20.80
CA VAL A 103 -10.48 -3.91 -21.20
C VAL A 103 -9.23 -3.04 -21.19
N LYS A 104 -9.36 -1.71 -21.36
CA LYS A 104 -8.22 -0.80 -21.40
C LYS A 104 -7.62 -0.57 -20.01
N SER A 105 -8.46 -0.39 -18.98
CA SER A 105 -8.01 -0.19 -17.60
C SER A 105 -7.83 -1.49 -16.81
N LEU A 106 -8.22 -2.63 -17.38
CA LEU A 106 -8.11 -3.94 -16.75
C LEU A 106 -6.68 -4.26 -16.25
N PRO A 107 -5.57 -3.99 -17.00
CA PRO A 107 -4.23 -4.25 -16.51
C PRO A 107 -3.86 -3.44 -15.25
N THR A 108 -4.19 -2.15 -15.23
CA THR A 108 -4.00 -1.28 -14.06
C THR A 108 -4.82 -1.77 -12.87
N ALA A 109 -6.10 -2.11 -13.09
CA ALA A 109 -6.99 -2.63 -12.05
C ALA A 109 -6.49 -3.95 -11.46
N VAL A 110 -6.04 -4.89 -12.29
CA VAL A 110 -5.43 -6.16 -11.84
C VAL A 110 -4.17 -5.89 -11.01
N SER A 111 -3.35 -4.92 -11.41
CA SER A 111 -2.13 -4.56 -10.69
C SER A 111 -2.42 -3.96 -9.32
N LEU A 112 -3.40 -3.04 -9.23
CA LEU A 112 -3.85 -2.47 -7.96
C LEU A 112 -4.43 -3.54 -7.04
N TYR A 113 -5.23 -4.47 -7.59
CA TYR A 113 -5.77 -5.60 -6.84
C TYR A 113 -4.67 -6.52 -6.30
N ILE A 114 -3.62 -6.79 -7.09
CA ILE A 114 -2.47 -7.57 -6.63
C ILE A 114 -1.78 -6.89 -5.44
N VAL A 115 -1.63 -5.56 -5.45
CA VAL A 115 -1.07 -4.82 -4.30
C VAL A 115 -1.92 -4.94 -3.05
N CYS A 116 -3.25 -5.05 -3.15
CA CYS A 116 -4.12 -5.20 -1.99
C CYS A 116 -3.72 -6.41 -1.11
N PHE A 117 -3.15 -7.46 -1.70
CA PHE A 117 -2.70 -8.66 -0.99
C PHE A 117 -1.19 -8.72 -0.75
N ALA A 118 -0.49 -7.60 -0.94
CA ALA A 118 0.94 -7.45 -0.65
C ALA A 118 1.21 -7.41 0.86
N GLY A 119 1.27 -8.59 1.49
CA GLY A 119 1.68 -8.76 2.89
C GLY A 119 2.93 -9.62 3.07
N HIS A 120 3.36 -10.31 2.01
CA HIS A 120 4.41 -11.33 2.06
C HIS A 120 5.78 -10.85 2.62
N PRO A 121 6.19 -9.56 2.51
CA PRO A 121 7.45 -9.12 3.11
C PRO A 121 7.46 -9.13 4.64
N VAL A 122 6.29 -8.90 5.25
CA VAL A 122 6.17 -8.78 6.72
C VAL A 122 5.73 -10.08 7.38
N ILE A 123 5.17 -11.04 6.62
CA ILE A 123 4.70 -12.32 7.13
C ILE A 123 5.77 -13.07 7.96
N PRO A 124 7.04 -13.20 7.52
CA PRO A 124 8.07 -13.87 8.32
C PRO A 124 8.34 -13.18 9.67
N SER A 125 8.41 -11.85 9.68
CA SER A 125 8.61 -11.07 10.91
C SER A 125 7.44 -11.22 11.87
N ILE A 126 6.22 -11.30 11.34
CA ILE A 126 5.02 -11.59 12.16
C ILE A 126 5.13 -13.00 12.75
N TYR A 127 5.45 -14.01 11.94
CA TYR A 127 5.58 -15.39 12.39
C TYR A 127 6.58 -15.55 13.54
N THR A 128 7.78 -14.98 13.41
CA THR A 128 8.81 -15.07 14.45
C THR A 128 8.48 -14.27 15.71
N SER A 129 7.59 -13.27 15.60
CA SER A 129 7.14 -12.45 16.74
C SER A 129 5.91 -13.01 17.46
N MET A 130 5.27 -14.06 16.93
CA MET A 130 4.09 -14.67 17.56
C MET A 130 4.49 -15.43 18.83
N ARG A 131 3.78 -15.17 19.94
CA ARG A 131 3.91 -15.97 21.17
C ARG A 131 3.62 -17.47 20.92
N ASN A 132 2.67 -17.77 20.03
CA ASN A 132 2.29 -19.14 19.67
C ASN A 132 2.22 -19.31 18.15
N THR A 133 3.27 -19.85 17.55
CA THR A 133 3.39 -20.06 16.10
C THR A 133 2.42 -21.12 15.55
N TYR A 134 1.91 -22.04 16.39
CA TYR A 134 0.92 -23.04 15.96
C TYR A 134 -0.41 -22.43 15.50
N GLN A 135 -0.70 -21.18 15.90
CA GLN A 135 -1.92 -20.47 15.50
C GLN A 135 -1.75 -19.68 14.18
N PHE A 136 -0.54 -19.62 13.63
CA PHE A 136 -0.21 -18.76 12.50
C PHE A 136 -1.13 -18.95 11.29
N SER A 137 -1.39 -20.21 10.88
CA SER A 137 -2.28 -20.49 9.74
C SER A 137 -3.71 -20.01 9.99
N LYS A 138 -4.21 -20.10 11.23
CA LYS A 138 -5.55 -19.60 11.59
C LYS A 138 -5.59 -18.08 11.53
N VAL A 139 -4.54 -17.42 12.03
CA VAL A 139 -4.40 -15.96 11.99
C VAL A 139 -4.32 -15.47 10.54
N LEU A 140 -3.48 -16.09 9.71
CA LEU A 140 -3.39 -15.76 8.29
C LEU A 140 -4.75 -15.90 7.58
N LEU A 141 -5.41 -17.05 7.73
CA LEU A 141 -6.71 -17.29 7.09
C LEU A 141 -7.73 -16.23 7.52
N PHE A 142 -7.84 -15.97 8.82
CA PHE A 142 -8.75 -14.94 9.34
C PHE A 142 -8.42 -13.55 8.79
N SER A 143 -7.14 -13.16 8.76
CA SER A 143 -6.70 -11.88 8.22
C SER A 143 -7.00 -11.72 6.73
N PHE A 144 -6.77 -12.76 5.92
CA PHE A 144 -7.07 -12.73 4.48
C PHE A 144 -8.58 -12.68 4.21
N VAL A 145 -9.39 -13.44 4.96
CA VAL A 145 -10.86 -13.39 4.83
C VAL A 145 -11.40 -12.01 5.19
N LEU A 146 -10.95 -11.45 6.32
CA LEU A 146 -11.35 -10.11 6.76
C LEU A 146 -10.96 -9.05 5.71
N THR A 147 -9.71 -9.09 5.24
CA THR A 147 -9.17 -8.15 4.24
C THR A 147 -9.90 -8.25 2.90
N THR A 148 -10.18 -9.45 2.42
CA THR A 148 -10.94 -9.66 1.17
C THR A 148 -12.35 -9.10 1.30
N SER A 149 -13.00 -9.33 2.45
CA SER A 149 -14.36 -8.84 2.71
C SER A 149 -14.41 -7.32 2.75
N THR A 150 -13.44 -6.67 3.40
CA THR A 150 -13.40 -5.20 3.48
C THR A 150 -13.07 -4.56 2.13
N TYR A 151 -12.16 -5.13 1.34
CA TYR A 151 -11.88 -4.63 0.00
C TYR A 151 -13.05 -4.81 -0.95
N LEU A 152 -13.72 -5.97 -0.91
CA LEU A 152 -14.92 -6.19 -1.73
C LEU A 152 -16.04 -5.21 -1.34
N ALA A 153 -16.26 -4.99 -0.04
CA ALA A 153 -17.23 -4.01 0.44
C ALA A 153 -16.87 -2.59 -0.02
N MET A 154 -15.61 -2.18 0.11
CA MET A 154 -15.16 -0.86 -0.34
C MET A 154 -15.32 -0.69 -1.86
N ALA A 155 -14.90 -1.68 -2.64
CA ALA A 155 -14.97 -1.64 -4.10
C ALA A 155 -16.42 -1.59 -4.59
N THR A 156 -17.32 -2.38 -3.99
CA THR A 156 -18.75 -2.37 -4.35
C THR A 156 -19.41 -1.04 -3.98
N VAL A 157 -19.18 -0.53 -2.77
CA VAL A 157 -19.70 0.78 -2.33
C VAL A 157 -19.17 1.90 -3.22
N GLY A 158 -17.86 1.95 -3.47
CA GLY A 158 -17.25 2.98 -4.31
C GLY A 158 -17.76 2.95 -5.76
N TYR A 159 -17.88 1.76 -6.35
CA TYR A 159 -18.40 1.59 -7.70
C TYR A 159 -19.87 2.03 -7.82
N LEU A 160 -20.72 1.65 -6.87
CA LEU A 160 -22.14 2.04 -6.88
C LEU A 160 -22.37 3.53 -6.63
N MET A 161 -21.43 4.21 -5.97
CA MET A 161 -21.50 5.64 -5.67
C MET A 161 -20.94 6.52 -6.79
N TYR A 162 -19.85 6.10 -7.45
CA TYR A 162 -19.10 6.97 -8.38
C TYR A 162 -18.90 6.38 -9.78
N GLY A 163 -19.13 5.08 -9.98
CA GLY A 163 -18.96 4.42 -11.28
C GLY A 163 -17.61 4.73 -11.92
N ASP A 164 -17.66 5.20 -13.17
CA ASP A 164 -16.47 5.55 -13.96
C ASP A 164 -15.85 6.91 -13.55
N SER A 165 -16.48 7.66 -12.65
CA SER A 165 -16.01 8.97 -12.15
C SER A 165 -15.21 8.86 -10.84
N VAL A 166 -14.85 7.64 -10.43
CA VAL A 166 -14.01 7.43 -9.25
C VAL A 166 -12.60 7.95 -9.51
N GLU A 167 -12.07 8.71 -8.55
CA GLU A 167 -10.69 9.21 -8.59
C GLU A 167 -9.71 8.10 -8.19
N SER A 168 -8.41 8.34 -8.39
CA SER A 168 -7.32 7.43 -7.96
C SER A 168 -7.42 6.97 -6.50
N GLN A 169 -8.13 7.73 -5.66
CA GLN A 169 -8.45 7.40 -4.28
C GLN A 169 -9.92 7.71 -4.04
N ILE A 170 -10.67 6.77 -3.45
CA ILE A 170 -12.10 6.96 -3.16
C ILE A 170 -12.36 8.20 -2.28
N THR A 171 -11.42 8.52 -1.39
CA THR A 171 -11.50 9.69 -0.52
C THR A 171 -11.44 11.00 -1.31
N LEU A 172 -10.79 11.02 -2.48
CA LEU A 172 -10.75 12.15 -3.41
C LEU A 172 -12.05 12.34 -4.20
N SER A 173 -12.93 11.34 -4.25
CA SER A 173 -14.29 11.49 -4.80
C SER A 173 -15.32 11.99 -3.78
N LEU A 174 -15.02 11.95 -2.47
CA LEU A 174 -15.98 12.33 -1.42
C LEU A 174 -16.30 13.84 -1.37
N PRO A 175 -17.57 14.25 -1.15
CA PRO A 175 -17.90 15.66 -0.99
C PRO A 175 -17.39 16.20 0.35
N THR A 176 -16.59 17.29 0.35
CA THR A 176 -16.04 17.87 1.60
C THR A 176 -17.06 18.61 2.46
N SER A 177 -18.27 18.84 1.97
CA SER A 177 -19.33 19.56 2.71
C SER A 177 -20.15 18.68 3.66
N LYS A 178 -19.81 17.39 3.81
CA LYS A 178 -20.59 16.40 4.54
C LYS A 178 -19.79 15.80 5.69
N VAL A 179 -20.40 15.74 6.87
CA VAL A 179 -19.73 15.25 8.10
C VAL A 179 -19.18 13.84 7.95
N CYS A 180 -19.94 12.89 7.37
CA CYS A 180 -19.46 11.53 7.17
C CYS A 180 -18.26 11.46 6.21
N ALA A 181 -18.22 12.34 5.20
CA ALA A 181 -17.10 12.41 4.28
C ALA A 181 -15.87 13.01 4.96
N GLU A 182 -16.02 14.07 5.75
CA GLU A 182 -14.93 14.63 6.54
C GLU A 182 -14.36 13.59 7.52
N VAL A 183 -15.22 12.86 8.23
CA VAL A 183 -14.79 11.78 9.14
C VAL A 183 -13.99 10.72 8.39
N ALA A 184 -14.41 10.31 7.20
CA ALA A 184 -13.66 9.35 6.37
C ALA A 184 -12.28 9.89 5.99
N ILE A 185 -12.20 11.15 5.54
CA ILE A 185 -10.94 11.78 5.13
C ILE A 185 -10.02 11.96 6.35
N TYR A 186 -10.50 12.52 7.46
CA TYR A 186 -9.70 12.69 8.69
C TYR A 186 -9.22 11.36 9.28
N THR A 187 -10.05 10.30 9.22
CA THR A 187 -9.65 8.96 9.69
C THR A 187 -8.57 8.35 8.80
N THR A 188 -8.58 8.65 7.50
CA THR A 188 -7.53 8.22 6.56
C THR A 188 -6.16 8.76 6.99
N LEU A 189 -6.11 9.97 7.56
CA LEU A 189 -4.88 10.60 8.05
C LEU A 189 -4.15 9.80 9.16
N LEU A 190 -4.85 8.87 9.82
CA LEU A 190 -4.26 7.99 10.84
C LEU A 190 -3.53 6.78 10.22
N ILE A 191 -3.85 6.41 8.98
CA ILE A 191 -3.31 5.21 8.32
C ILE A 191 -1.78 5.27 8.14
N PRO A 192 -1.18 6.35 7.62
CA PRO A 192 0.27 6.44 7.48
C PRO A 192 0.97 6.49 8.83
N ILE A 193 0.41 7.18 9.81
CA ILE A 193 0.99 7.25 11.17
C ILE A 193 1.16 5.82 11.72
N THR A 194 0.17 4.96 11.45
CA THR A 194 0.15 3.57 11.93
C THR A 194 0.93 2.60 11.04
N ARG A 195 0.88 2.77 9.71
CA ARG A 195 1.45 1.81 8.75
C ARG A 195 2.84 2.15 8.24
N TYR A 196 3.23 3.41 8.22
CA TYR A 196 4.50 3.82 7.63
C TYR A 196 5.69 3.20 8.36
N ALA A 197 5.67 3.20 9.70
CA ALA A 197 6.70 2.57 10.52
C ALA A 197 6.80 1.05 10.28
N LEU A 198 5.67 0.37 10.04
CA LEU A 198 5.62 -1.06 9.69
C LEU A 198 6.29 -1.36 8.35
N MET A 199 6.10 -0.49 7.35
CA MET A 199 6.66 -0.68 6.02
C MET A 199 8.17 -0.37 5.99
N VAL A 200 8.59 0.71 6.67
CA VAL A 200 10.01 1.12 6.64
C VAL A 200 10.88 0.29 7.57
N THR A 201 10.35 -0.28 8.66
CA THR A 201 11.17 -1.05 9.61
C THR A 201 11.92 -2.21 8.98
N PRO A 202 11.31 -3.11 8.18
CA PRO A 202 12.03 -4.17 7.47
C PRO A 202 13.13 -3.62 6.55
N VAL A 203 12.85 -2.53 5.82
CA VAL A 203 13.82 -1.87 4.93
C VAL A 203 15.02 -1.32 5.73
N ALA A 204 14.74 -0.65 6.85
CA ALA A 204 15.79 -0.16 7.75
C ALA A 204 16.62 -1.31 8.32
N THR A 205 15.99 -2.38 8.81
CA THR A 205 16.71 -3.54 9.35
C THR A 205 17.55 -4.27 8.29
N ALA A 206 17.10 -4.28 7.03
CA ALA A 206 17.85 -4.83 5.92
C ALA A 206 19.13 -4.03 5.62
N ILE A 207 19.04 -2.70 5.65
CA ILE A 207 20.19 -1.81 5.47
C ILE A 207 21.14 -1.91 6.67
N GLU A 208 20.60 -1.90 7.89
CA GLU A 208 21.36 -2.04 9.12
C GLU A 208 22.10 -3.38 9.19
N GLY A 209 21.48 -4.47 8.73
CA GLY A 209 22.09 -5.81 8.70
C GLY A 209 23.29 -5.92 7.77
N GLY A 210 23.38 -5.07 6.75
CA GLY A 210 24.51 -4.99 5.82
C GLY A 210 25.72 -4.20 6.35
N LEU A 211 25.61 -3.54 7.50
CA LEU A 211 26.72 -2.80 8.12
C LEU A 211 27.70 -3.74 8.83
N SER A 212 28.92 -3.24 9.07
CA SER A 212 29.88 -3.91 9.95
C SER A 212 29.41 -3.93 11.41
N GLU A 213 29.80 -4.95 12.18
CA GLU A 213 29.41 -5.16 13.58
C GLU A 213 29.64 -3.92 14.48
N ASN A 214 30.70 -3.15 14.21
CA ASN A 214 31.01 -1.91 14.94
C ASN A 214 29.91 -0.84 14.83
N TYR A 215 29.15 -0.84 13.73
CA TYR A 215 28.13 0.17 13.44
C TYR A 215 26.70 -0.31 13.74
N LYS A 216 26.46 -1.63 13.76
CA LYS A 216 25.12 -2.20 14.03
C LYS A 216 24.54 -1.78 15.37
N ASN A 217 25.39 -1.68 16.41
CA ASN A 217 24.93 -1.36 17.75
C ASN A 217 24.74 0.16 17.99
N GLN A 218 25.24 1.01 17.10
CA GLN A 218 25.16 2.46 17.29
C GLN A 218 23.76 3.00 17.03
N ARG A 219 23.10 3.49 18.08
CA ARG A 219 21.75 4.11 18.00
C ARG A 219 21.70 5.26 17.00
N THR A 220 22.75 6.06 16.92
CA THR A 220 22.83 7.21 15.99
C THR A 220 22.77 6.77 14.53
N ILE A 221 23.45 5.67 14.16
CA ILE A 221 23.46 5.18 12.78
C ILE A 221 22.10 4.65 12.38
N ARG A 222 21.44 3.87 13.25
CA ARG A 222 20.06 3.39 13.02
C ARG A 222 19.08 4.55 12.84
N LEU A 223 19.22 5.60 13.65
CA LEU A 223 18.43 6.83 13.50
C LEU A 223 18.72 7.52 12.17
N LEU A 224 19.98 7.71 11.80
CA LEU A 224 20.36 8.33 10.53
C LEU A 224 19.83 7.56 9.31
N ILE A 225 19.83 6.23 9.35
CA ILE A 225 19.26 5.38 8.28
C ILE A 225 17.75 5.62 8.16
N ARG A 226 17.03 5.62 9.28
CA ARG A 226 15.57 5.85 9.30
C ARG A 226 15.21 7.25 8.83
N VAL A 227 15.95 8.27 9.28
CA VAL A 227 15.79 9.65 8.83
C VAL A 227 16.10 9.77 7.34
N GLY A 228 17.19 9.15 6.88
CA GLY A 228 17.57 9.13 5.47
C GLY A 228 16.51 8.47 4.58
N LEU A 229 15.93 7.36 5.04
CA LEU A 229 14.81 6.69 4.36
C LEU A 229 13.56 7.58 4.29
N LEU A 230 13.20 8.28 5.37
CA LEU A 230 12.09 9.24 5.34
C LEU A 230 12.36 10.40 4.37
N ILE A 231 13.55 10.97 4.40
CA ILE A 231 13.91 12.06 3.49
C ILE A 231 13.84 11.58 2.04
N SER A 232 14.36 10.39 1.75
CA SER A 232 14.36 9.85 0.39
C SER A 232 12.95 9.54 -0.12
N THR A 233 12.06 8.99 0.71
CA THR A 233 10.66 8.75 0.30
C THR A 233 9.90 10.06 0.09
N VAL A 234 10.15 11.08 0.91
CA VAL A 234 9.58 12.43 0.74
C VAL A 234 10.01 13.05 -0.58
N ILE A 235 11.29 12.96 -0.93
CA ILE A 235 11.81 13.48 -2.21
C ILE A 235 11.09 12.78 -3.38
N VAL A 236 10.96 11.45 -3.33
CA VAL A 236 10.28 10.72 -4.41
C VAL A 236 8.78 11.08 -4.45
N ALA A 237 8.09 11.16 -3.31
CA ALA A 237 6.68 11.57 -3.24
C ALA A 237 6.47 13.00 -3.76
N TYR A 238 7.45 13.89 -3.54
CA TYR A 238 7.42 15.28 -4.02
C TYR A 238 7.55 15.37 -5.55
N VAL A 239 8.45 14.56 -6.14
CA VAL A 239 8.76 14.56 -7.57
C VAL A 239 7.75 13.75 -8.38
N PHE A 240 7.24 12.66 -7.81
CA PHE A 240 6.38 11.68 -8.49
C PHE A 240 5.05 11.50 -7.74
N PRO A 241 4.10 12.44 -7.87
CA PRO A 241 2.92 12.44 -7.05
C PRO A 241 1.76 11.76 -7.80
N TYR A 242 1.96 10.54 -8.30
CA TYR A 242 0.94 9.77 -9.03
C TYR A 242 0.63 8.49 -8.27
N TYR A 243 -0.35 8.55 -7.35
CA TYR A 243 -0.66 7.44 -6.45
C TYR A 243 -1.05 6.16 -7.21
N GLU A 244 -1.99 6.27 -8.15
CA GLU A 244 -2.50 5.14 -8.91
C GLU A 244 -1.40 4.44 -9.71
N SER A 245 -0.67 5.20 -10.53
CA SER A 245 0.43 4.66 -11.35
C SER A 245 1.55 4.08 -10.50
N LEU A 246 1.91 4.74 -9.38
CA LEU A 246 2.90 4.20 -8.44
C LEU A 246 2.47 2.83 -7.92
N MET A 247 1.25 2.73 -7.39
CA MET A 247 0.75 1.50 -6.80
C MET A 247 0.56 0.41 -7.86
N ALA A 248 0.13 0.75 -9.07
CA ALA A 248 0.05 -0.21 -10.17
C ALA A 248 1.45 -0.75 -10.58
N ILE A 249 2.50 0.09 -10.56
CA ILE A 249 3.90 -0.35 -10.74
C ILE A 249 4.33 -1.27 -9.59
N VAL A 250 4.01 -0.93 -8.33
CA VAL A 250 4.31 -1.78 -7.18
C VAL A 250 3.72 -3.18 -7.38
N GLY A 251 2.46 -3.26 -7.79
CA GLY A 251 1.76 -4.53 -8.02
C GLY A 251 2.37 -5.34 -9.15
N SER A 252 2.46 -4.72 -10.32
CA SER A 252 2.86 -5.40 -11.56
C SER A 252 4.32 -5.83 -11.57
N ILE A 253 5.23 -5.09 -10.95
CA ILE A 253 6.66 -5.46 -10.93
C ILE A 253 6.98 -6.21 -9.65
N PHE A 254 6.78 -5.59 -8.49
CA PHE A 254 7.38 -6.06 -7.24
C PHE A 254 6.56 -7.21 -6.64
N VAL A 255 5.25 -7.02 -6.48
CA VAL A 255 4.37 -8.02 -5.87
C VAL A 255 4.23 -9.25 -6.77
N VAL A 256 4.06 -9.07 -8.10
CA VAL A 256 4.10 -10.17 -9.07
C VAL A 256 5.39 -10.97 -8.96
N SER A 257 6.55 -10.30 -8.96
CA SER A 257 7.84 -10.98 -8.87
C SER A 257 7.99 -11.75 -7.56
N ALA A 258 7.63 -11.14 -6.44
CA ALA A 258 7.88 -11.69 -5.11
C ALA A 258 6.83 -12.70 -4.62
N SER A 259 5.56 -12.57 -5.06
CA SER A 259 4.45 -13.45 -4.64
C SER A 259 4.07 -14.52 -5.66
N PHE A 260 4.31 -14.28 -6.96
CA PHE A 260 3.91 -15.22 -8.02
C PHE A 260 5.15 -15.92 -8.61
N LEU A 261 6.06 -15.14 -9.20
CA LEU A 261 7.16 -15.72 -10.00
C LEU A 261 8.20 -16.43 -9.12
N LEU A 262 8.75 -15.73 -8.12
CA LEU A 262 9.84 -16.25 -7.30
C LEU A 262 9.44 -17.52 -6.53
N PRO A 263 8.30 -17.58 -5.81
CA PRO A 263 7.90 -18.78 -5.09
C PRO A 263 7.68 -19.98 -6.02
N CYS A 264 7.03 -19.77 -7.18
CA CYS A 264 6.81 -20.81 -8.17
C CYS A 264 8.12 -21.34 -8.76
N LEU A 265 9.04 -20.45 -9.14
CA LEU A 265 10.34 -20.84 -9.68
C LEU A 265 11.21 -21.56 -8.63
N CYS A 266 11.19 -21.08 -7.38
CA CYS A 266 11.88 -21.76 -6.28
C CYS A 266 11.30 -23.16 -6.05
N TYR A 267 9.97 -23.31 -6.04
CA TYR A 267 9.31 -24.59 -5.88
C TYR A 267 9.67 -25.58 -6.99
N LEU A 268 9.63 -25.15 -8.25
CA LEU A 268 10.00 -25.98 -9.40
C LEU A 268 11.49 -26.35 -9.40
N LYS A 269 12.37 -25.43 -8.97
CA LYS A 269 13.81 -25.68 -8.88
C LYS A 269 14.15 -26.67 -7.76
N ILE A 270 13.45 -26.60 -6.62
CA ILE A 270 13.66 -27.53 -5.50
C ILE A 270 13.12 -28.93 -5.86
N ASN A 271 12.00 -28.99 -6.57
CA ASN A 271 11.37 -30.23 -6.99
C ASN A 271 11.78 -30.67 -8.41
N SER A 272 12.89 -30.17 -8.96
CA SER A 272 13.31 -30.47 -10.34
C SER A 272 13.70 -31.93 -10.55
N ASP A 273 13.97 -32.66 -9.46
CA ASP A 273 14.25 -34.10 -9.49
C ASP A 273 12.96 -34.95 -9.55
N LEU A 274 11.78 -34.37 -9.34
CA LEU A 274 10.52 -35.05 -9.62
C LEU A 274 10.29 -35.09 -11.13
N ARG A 275 10.08 -36.30 -11.66
CA ARG A 275 9.73 -36.53 -13.07
C ARG A 275 8.62 -35.58 -13.51
N TRP A 276 8.83 -34.87 -14.62
CA TRP A 276 7.87 -33.96 -15.24
C TRP A 276 6.63 -34.73 -15.71
N GLY A 277 5.70 -34.98 -14.79
CA GLY A 277 4.39 -35.55 -15.06
C GLY A 277 3.35 -34.45 -15.11
N TRP A 278 2.44 -34.49 -16.07
CA TRP A 278 1.33 -33.52 -16.23
C TRP A 278 0.29 -33.63 -15.10
N ASN A 279 0.73 -33.41 -13.87
CA ASN A 279 -0.09 -33.43 -12.68
C ASN A 279 -0.80 -32.06 -12.53
N CYS A 280 -2.00 -32.06 -11.95
CA CYS A 280 -2.78 -30.83 -11.72
C CYS A 280 -1.99 -29.75 -10.98
N GLU A 281 -1.07 -30.13 -10.10
CA GLU A 281 -0.19 -29.23 -9.37
C GLU A 281 0.76 -28.45 -10.30
N GLN A 282 1.43 -29.14 -11.23
CA GLN A 282 2.33 -28.50 -12.19
C GLN A 282 1.58 -27.59 -13.15
N MET A 283 0.36 -27.99 -13.56
CA MET A 283 -0.51 -27.13 -14.36
C MET A 283 -0.93 -25.87 -13.59
N GLY A 284 -1.22 -26.00 -12.30
CA GLY A 284 -1.52 -24.87 -11.42
C GLY A 284 -0.35 -23.89 -11.32
N ILE A 285 0.86 -24.40 -11.07
CA ILE A 285 2.08 -23.57 -10.99
C ILE A 285 2.37 -22.87 -12.32
N LEU A 286 2.24 -23.59 -13.44
CA LEU A 286 2.40 -23.00 -14.77
C LEU A 286 1.35 -21.91 -15.03
N GLY A 287 0.10 -22.14 -14.62
CA GLY A 287 -0.97 -21.15 -14.69
C GLY A 287 -0.66 -19.88 -13.90
N ILE A 288 -0.16 -20.01 -12.67
CA ILE A 288 0.25 -18.88 -11.83
C ILE A 288 1.42 -18.11 -12.48
N LEU A 289 2.39 -18.81 -13.06
CA LEU A 289 3.50 -18.19 -13.78
C LEU A 289 3.03 -17.41 -15.00
N VAL A 290 2.18 -17.99 -15.84
CA VAL A 290 1.62 -17.32 -17.03
C VAL A 290 0.76 -16.12 -16.63
N PHE A 291 -0.11 -16.28 -15.64
CA PHE A 291 -0.92 -15.18 -15.14
C PHE A 291 -0.03 -14.05 -14.57
N GLY A 292 0.95 -14.40 -13.74
CA GLY A 292 1.87 -13.44 -13.14
C GLY A 292 2.68 -12.69 -14.19
N THR A 293 3.24 -13.37 -15.20
CA THR A 293 3.99 -12.69 -16.26
C THR A 293 3.10 -11.77 -17.10
N LEU A 294 1.89 -12.20 -17.46
CA LEU A 294 0.93 -11.37 -18.20
C LEU A 294 0.49 -10.14 -17.38
N ALA A 295 0.10 -10.34 -16.13
CA ALA A 295 -0.29 -9.26 -15.23
C ALA A 295 0.86 -8.27 -15.02
N GLY A 296 2.09 -8.76 -14.87
CA GLY A 296 3.27 -7.93 -14.72
C GLY A 296 3.57 -7.10 -15.96
N VAL A 297 3.65 -7.74 -17.14
CA VAL A 297 3.97 -7.05 -18.40
C VAL A 297 2.89 -6.02 -18.77
N LEU A 298 1.62 -6.43 -18.76
CA LEU A 298 0.51 -5.55 -19.13
C LEU A 298 0.31 -4.43 -18.12
N GLY A 299 0.42 -4.74 -16.82
CA GLY A 299 0.29 -3.77 -15.74
C GLY A 299 1.39 -2.70 -15.77
N THR A 300 2.65 -3.11 -15.97
CA THR A 300 3.76 -2.17 -16.11
C THR A 300 3.62 -1.32 -17.37
N TYR A 301 3.25 -1.94 -18.51
CA TYR A 301 3.03 -1.19 -19.75
C TYR A 301 1.94 -0.13 -19.58
N SER A 302 0.79 -0.50 -19.01
CA SER A 302 -0.31 0.45 -18.79
C SER A 302 0.11 1.58 -17.84
N SER A 303 0.76 1.24 -16.72
CA SER A 303 1.18 2.25 -15.73
C SER A 303 2.19 3.25 -16.30
N VAL A 304 3.11 2.78 -17.17
CA VAL A 304 4.07 3.66 -17.85
C VAL A 304 3.39 4.48 -18.94
N TYR A 305 2.45 3.90 -19.67
CA TYR A 305 1.67 4.62 -20.67
C TYR A 305 0.89 5.77 -20.01
N ASP A 306 0.17 5.49 -18.93
CA ASP A 306 -0.63 6.46 -18.16
C ASP A 306 0.23 7.59 -17.54
N LEU A 307 1.54 7.39 -17.39
CA LEU A 307 2.47 8.42 -16.91
C LEU A 307 2.99 9.35 -18.00
N VAL A 308 2.94 8.91 -19.25
CA VAL A 308 3.53 9.63 -20.40
C VAL A 308 2.48 10.38 -21.21
N THR A 309 1.22 9.92 -21.18
CA THR A 309 0.08 10.56 -21.87
C THR A 309 -0.74 11.42 -20.94
#